data_AF-A0A0M3IS46-F1
#
_entry.id   AF-A0A0M3IS46-F1
#
_cell.length_a   1.000
_cell.length_b   1.000
_cell.length_c   1.000
_cell.angle_alpha   90.00
_cell.angle_beta   90.00
_cell.angle_gamma   90.00
#
_symmetry.space_group_name_H-M   'P 1'
#
loop_
_entity.id
_entity.type
_entity.pdbx_description
1 polymer ?
#
loop_
_entity_poly.entity_id
_entity_poly.type
_entity_poly.pdbx_seq_one_letter_code
_entity_poly.pdbx_strand_id
1 'polypeptide(L)'
;MISIITLFPATVTSVVGTLASNEDFVLTSAKLAILETTISNYNESSFKFITPTSVLTWIRSQVAHRSANTAVSWAKTFARFDSGTYNNQWSIVDYKKFSPHKPLPSTGLLHVLEQLPYFSSIFSRSGSWKFVQKFGDWFTYEGNPRALIFARDQSTVADMKTLRKLMRSNDYQHDPLSRCNCTPPYSGENAISCRSDLNPPNGTYPFPALGFRDHGATDMKATNVSLMATQLFEGISGPTYDPLPIFDWNTTPLKENVSHIGQPLQFRFPPVVHRWPSRPNSATVAVIKFFQRAKLQLAEFVVVFEATNVSLMATQLFEGISGPTYDPLPIFDWNTTPLKENVSHIGQPLQFRFPPVVHRWPSRPNSLHY
;
A
#
# COMPACT_ATOMS: atom_id res chain seq x y z
N MET A 1 -31.32 6.81 -19.28
CA MET A 1 -30.94 7.93 -18.39
C MET A 1 -29.42 7.99 -18.34
N ILE A 2 -28.79 8.98 -19.00
CA ILE A 2 -27.33 9.07 -19.05
C ILE A 2 -26.81 9.53 -17.68
N SER A 3 -25.89 8.77 -17.09
CA SER A 3 -25.24 9.16 -15.82
C SER A 3 -23.91 9.83 -16.14
N ILE A 4 -23.81 11.15 -15.94
CA ILE A 4 -22.53 11.86 -16.07
C ILE A 4 -21.68 11.51 -14.84
N ILE A 5 -20.57 10.82 -15.07
CA ILE A 5 -19.63 10.43 -14.02
C ILE A 5 -18.51 11.45 -13.98
N THR A 6 -18.38 12.19 -12.88
CA THR A 6 -17.22 13.04 -12.62
C THR A 6 -16.02 12.14 -12.31
N LEU A 7 -14.96 12.22 -13.12
CA LEU A 7 -13.71 11.52 -12.90
C LEU A 7 -12.61 12.51 -12.49
N PHE A 8 -11.93 12.23 -11.39
CA PHE A 8 -10.87 13.07 -10.83
C PHE A 8 -9.47 12.51 -11.18
N PRO A 9 -8.61 13.28 -11.88
CA PRO A 9 -7.20 12.94 -12.03
C PRO A 9 -6.49 12.69 -10.69
N ALA A 10 -5.67 11.64 -10.64
CA ALA A 10 -4.90 11.26 -9.46
C ALA A 10 -3.40 11.31 -9.75
N THR A 11 -2.61 11.68 -8.74
CA THR A 11 -1.15 11.50 -8.67
C THR A 11 -0.89 10.33 -7.72
N VAL A 12 -0.03 9.39 -8.12
CA VAL A 12 0.23 8.13 -7.39
C VAL A 12 1.74 7.83 -7.39
N THR A 13 2.23 7.14 -6.36
CA THR A 13 3.46 6.34 -6.46
C THR A 13 3.13 4.93 -6.94
N SER A 14 4.03 4.28 -7.69
CA SER A 14 3.82 2.95 -8.28
C SER A 14 5.15 2.38 -8.80
N VAL A 15 5.20 1.07 -9.03
CA VAL A 15 6.35 0.38 -9.65
C VAL A 15 6.17 0.22 -11.16
N VAL A 16 7.20 -0.26 -11.86
CA VAL A 16 7.13 -0.46 -13.32
C VAL A 16 6.12 -1.56 -13.67
N GLY A 17 5.14 -1.23 -14.50
CA GLY A 17 4.12 -2.17 -14.99
C GLY A 17 2.80 -2.18 -14.21
N THR A 18 2.73 -1.56 -13.03
CA THR A 18 1.49 -1.51 -12.22
C THR A 18 0.65 -0.28 -12.51
N LEU A 19 -0.67 -0.49 -12.71
CA LEU A 19 -1.63 0.59 -12.98
C LEU A 19 -2.19 1.25 -11.72
N ALA A 20 -2.11 0.57 -10.57
CA ALA A 20 -2.44 1.06 -9.24
C ALA A 20 -1.16 1.39 -8.45
N SER A 21 -1.30 1.91 -7.23
CA SER A 21 -0.20 1.94 -6.26
C SER A 21 -0.11 0.58 -5.54
N ASN A 22 1.06 0.30 -4.96
CA ASN A 22 1.34 -0.87 -4.12
C ASN A 22 1.88 -0.43 -2.73
N GLU A 23 1.64 0.83 -2.37
CA GLU A 23 2.25 1.54 -1.23
C GLU A 23 1.23 2.40 -0.45
N ASP A 24 -0.06 2.27 -0.77
CA ASP A 24 -0.76 3.35 -1.48
C ASP A 24 -0.52 4.76 -0.93
N PHE A 25 -0.07 5.66 -1.81
CA PHE A 25 -0.09 7.11 -1.59
C PHE A 25 -0.67 7.82 -2.82
N VAL A 26 -1.86 8.41 -2.67
CA VAL A 26 -2.67 8.91 -3.78
C VAL A 26 -3.24 10.30 -3.50
N LEU A 27 -2.97 11.26 -4.38
CA LEU A 27 -3.47 12.65 -4.31
C LEU A 27 -4.43 12.93 -5.46
N THR A 28 -5.72 13.16 -5.17
CA THR A 28 -6.76 13.40 -6.21
C THR A 28 -7.04 14.89 -6.45
N SER A 29 -7.54 15.23 -7.64
CA SER A 29 -7.93 16.61 -7.98
C SER A 29 -9.14 17.10 -7.16
N ALA A 30 -9.97 16.18 -6.64
CA ALA A 30 -10.99 16.44 -5.63
C ALA A 30 -10.42 16.87 -4.26
N LYS A 31 -9.10 17.01 -4.14
CA LYS A 31 -8.37 17.36 -2.91
C LYS A 31 -8.56 16.33 -1.80
N LEU A 32 -8.60 15.05 -2.17
CA LEU A 32 -8.43 13.94 -1.23
C LEU A 32 -6.97 13.48 -1.27
N ALA A 33 -6.31 13.41 -0.13
CA ALA A 33 -5.10 12.63 0.04
C ALA A 33 -5.50 11.30 0.69
N ILE A 34 -5.14 10.20 0.05
CA ILE A 34 -5.52 8.84 0.43
C ILE A 34 -4.23 8.04 0.60
N LEU A 35 -4.09 7.38 1.74
CA LEU A 35 -2.97 6.47 2.02
C LEU A 35 -3.42 5.26 2.82
N GLU A 36 -2.61 4.20 2.80
CA GLU A 36 -2.91 2.95 3.49
C GLU A 36 -1.76 2.40 4.35
N THR A 37 -2.09 1.53 5.30
CA THR A 37 -1.13 0.55 5.85
C THR A 37 -1.75 -0.84 5.91
N THR A 38 -1.00 -1.83 5.43
CA THR A 38 -1.48 -3.21 5.30
C THR A 38 -1.63 -3.88 6.67
N ILE A 39 -2.74 -4.59 6.87
CA ILE A 39 -3.13 -5.23 8.12
C ILE A 39 -3.42 -6.72 7.89
N SER A 40 -2.79 -7.58 8.70
CA SER A 40 -2.87 -9.03 8.51
C SER A 40 -4.21 -9.63 8.95
N ASN A 41 -4.63 -10.69 8.25
CA ASN A 41 -5.77 -11.52 8.61
C ASN A 41 -5.30 -12.93 8.99
N TYR A 42 -5.39 -13.28 10.27
CA TYR A 42 -5.01 -14.58 10.83
C TYR A 42 -6.22 -15.46 11.15
N ASN A 43 -7.43 -15.09 10.70
CA ASN A 43 -8.63 -15.88 10.88
C ASN A 43 -9.01 -16.62 9.59
N GLU A 44 -8.47 -17.83 9.44
CA GLU A 44 -8.75 -18.74 8.33
C GLU A 44 -10.25 -18.96 8.07
N SER A 45 -11.10 -18.94 9.11
CA SER A 45 -12.55 -19.10 8.95
C SER A 45 -13.24 -17.96 8.19
N SER A 46 -12.53 -16.85 7.96
CA SER A 46 -12.97 -15.73 7.12
C SER A 46 -12.57 -15.88 5.64
N PHE A 47 -11.58 -16.73 5.30
CA PHE A 47 -11.10 -16.86 3.92
C PHE A 47 -12.18 -17.41 2.97
N LYS A 48 -13.21 -18.08 3.51
CA LYS A 48 -14.43 -18.49 2.77
C LYS A 48 -15.23 -17.34 2.15
N PHE A 49 -14.98 -16.09 2.55
CA PHE A 49 -15.60 -14.90 1.96
C PHE A 49 -14.82 -14.38 0.74
N ILE A 50 -13.57 -14.83 0.54
CA ILE A 50 -12.78 -14.56 -0.66
C ILE A 50 -13.38 -15.38 -1.81
N THR A 51 -14.05 -14.71 -2.75
CA THR A 51 -14.88 -15.34 -3.78
C THR A 51 -14.65 -14.71 -5.16
N PRO A 52 -14.83 -15.44 -6.28
CA PRO A 52 -14.67 -14.87 -7.61
C PRO A 52 -15.67 -13.74 -7.93
N THR A 53 -16.78 -13.66 -7.19
CA THR A 53 -17.79 -12.59 -7.32
C THR A 53 -17.47 -11.33 -6.52
N SER A 54 -16.36 -11.33 -5.75
CA SER A 54 -15.77 -10.14 -5.15
C SER A 54 -14.86 -9.39 -6.12
N VAL A 55 -14.47 -8.15 -5.80
CA VAL A 55 -13.59 -7.32 -6.63
C VAL A 55 -12.28 -7.07 -5.88
N LEU A 56 -11.14 -7.29 -6.52
CA LEU A 56 -9.83 -7.11 -5.88
C LEU A 56 -9.58 -5.65 -5.44
N THR A 57 -8.89 -5.46 -4.30
CA THR A 57 -8.58 -4.15 -3.70
C THR A 57 -8.04 -3.13 -4.69
N TRP A 58 -7.12 -3.51 -5.57
CA TRP A 58 -6.48 -2.58 -6.53
C TRP A 58 -7.47 -2.01 -7.57
N ILE A 59 -8.54 -2.74 -7.90
CA ILE A 59 -9.62 -2.26 -8.76
C ILE A 59 -10.54 -1.34 -7.93
N ARG A 60 -10.90 -1.76 -6.70
CA ARG A 60 -11.77 -0.98 -5.80
C ARG A 60 -11.16 0.36 -5.41
N SER A 61 -9.86 0.40 -5.12
CA SER A 61 -9.12 1.63 -4.82
C SER A 61 -9.13 2.56 -6.02
N GLN A 62 -8.78 2.07 -7.22
CA GLN A 62 -8.80 2.84 -8.47
C GLN A 62 -10.20 3.43 -8.79
N VAL A 63 -11.27 2.65 -8.64
CA VAL A 63 -12.65 3.15 -8.82
C VAL A 63 -12.96 4.24 -7.79
N ALA A 64 -12.60 4.04 -6.51
CA ALA A 64 -12.83 5.01 -5.45
C ALA A 64 -12.01 6.30 -5.62
N HIS A 65 -10.70 6.23 -5.92
CA HIS A 65 -9.84 7.39 -6.15
C HIS A 65 -10.37 8.29 -7.28
N ARG A 66 -10.90 7.68 -8.35
CA ARG A 66 -11.36 8.38 -9.55
C ARG A 66 -12.76 8.95 -9.41
N SER A 67 -13.66 8.34 -8.63
CA SER A 67 -15.06 8.77 -8.52
C SER A 67 -15.41 9.60 -7.28
N ALA A 68 -14.58 9.56 -6.22
CA ALA A 68 -14.92 10.17 -4.94
C ALA A 68 -14.58 11.67 -4.85
N ASN A 69 -15.56 12.46 -4.38
CA ASN A 69 -15.37 13.89 -4.10
C ASN A 69 -15.19 14.20 -2.60
N THR A 70 -15.51 13.26 -1.71
CA THR A 70 -15.35 13.38 -0.25
C THR A 70 -14.80 12.10 0.36
N ALA A 71 -14.14 12.20 1.52
CA ALA A 71 -13.58 11.05 2.23
C ALA A 71 -14.61 9.92 2.49
N VAL A 72 -15.82 10.29 2.92
CA VAL A 72 -16.94 9.33 3.13
C VAL A 72 -17.43 8.73 1.82
N SER A 73 -17.42 9.48 0.70
CA SER A 73 -17.80 8.91 -0.61
C SER A 73 -16.75 7.95 -1.17
N TRP A 74 -15.46 8.16 -0.85
CA TRP A 74 -14.38 7.23 -1.17
C TRP A 74 -14.60 5.91 -0.44
N ALA A 75 -14.79 5.95 0.87
CA ALA A 75 -15.03 4.77 1.70
C ALA A 75 -16.30 4.00 1.29
N LYS A 76 -17.43 4.70 1.07
CA LYS A 76 -18.68 4.09 0.58
C LYS A 76 -18.61 3.51 -0.83
N THR A 77 -17.59 3.89 -1.61
CA THR A 77 -17.29 3.26 -2.90
C THR A 77 -16.37 2.05 -2.69
N PHE A 78 -15.22 2.24 -2.02
CA PHE A 78 -14.22 1.19 -1.80
C PHE A 78 -14.75 -0.06 -1.08
N ALA A 79 -15.70 0.11 -0.15
CA ALA A 79 -16.33 -1.00 0.60
C ALA A 79 -17.30 -1.87 -0.23
N ARG A 80 -17.58 -1.53 -1.50
CA ARG A 80 -18.46 -2.32 -2.37
C ARG A 80 -17.70 -3.50 -2.97
N PHE A 81 -18.30 -4.69 -2.91
CA PHE A 81 -17.71 -5.94 -3.41
C PHE A 81 -16.35 -6.26 -2.80
N ASP A 82 -16.19 -6.04 -1.48
CA ASP A 82 -14.97 -6.39 -0.74
C ASP A 82 -14.53 -7.84 -1.00
N SER A 83 -13.22 -8.01 -1.19
CA SER A 83 -12.57 -9.27 -1.53
C SER A 83 -11.86 -9.94 -0.36
N GLY A 84 -11.67 -9.26 0.78
CA GLY A 84 -10.90 -9.80 1.90
C GLY A 84 -9.42 -10.09 1.57
N THR A 85 -8.90 -9.50 0.48
CA THR A 85 -7.53 -9.63 -0.02
C THR A 85 -6.85 -8.26 -0.08
N TYR A 86 -5.54 -8.18 0.18
CA TYR A 86 -4.82 -6.90 0.40
C TYR A 86 -5.62 -6.01 1.37
N ASN A 87 -5.71 -6.49 2.62
CA ASN A 87 -6.54 -5.90 3.66
C ASN A 87 -5.75 -4.77 4.32
N ASN A 88 -6.31 -3.56 4.28
CA ASN A 88 -5.58 -2.33 4.60
C ASN A 88 -6.40 -1.42 5.53
N GLN A 89 -5.72 -0.64 6.37
CA GLN A 89 -6.28 0.53 7.03
C GLN A 89 -6.09 1.74 6.12
N TRP A 90 -7.18 2.25 5.54
CA TRP A 90 -7.18 3.40 4.64
C TRP A 90 -7.47 4.68 5.40
N SER A 91 -6.54 5.63 5.36
CA SER A 91 -6.74 7.02 5.82
C SER A 91 -7.06 7.92 4.64
N ILE A 92 -8.21 8.60 4.69
CA ILE A 92 -8.64 9.53 3.65
C ILE A 92 -8.81 10.94 4.24
N VAL A 93 -7.89 11.85 3.89
CA VAL A 93 -7.89 13.25 4.30
C VAL A 93 -8.53 14.11 3.22
N ASP A 94 -9.63 14.78 3.56
CA ASP A 94 -10.31 15.75 2.69
C ASP A 94 -9.74 17.16 2.94
N TYR A 95 -8.78 17.58 2.13
CA TYR A 95 -8.15 18.91 2.24
C TYR A 95 -9.13 20.07 1.98
N LYS A 96 -10.33 19.84 1.43
CA LYS A 96 -11.39 20.86 1.33
C LYS A 96 -12.03 21.20 2.68
N LYS A 97 -11.73 20.41 3.72
CA LYS A 97 -12.20 20.58 5.11
C LYS A 97 -11.13 21.18 6.03
N PHE A 98 -9.93 21.43 5.53
CA PHE A 98 -8.85 22.07 6.28
C PHE A 98 -8.66 23.53 5.86
N SER A 99 -8.57 24.42 6.86
CA SER A 99 -8.26 25.85 6.67
C SER A 99 -7.20 26.25 7.68
N PRO A 100 -6.01 26.74 7.24
CA PRO A 100 -4.95 27.18 8.16
C PRO A 100 -5.45 28.21 9.18
N HIS A 101 -4.99 28.06 10.43
CA HIS A 101 -5.32 28.93 11.56
C HIS A 101 -6.84 29.07 11.86
N LYS A 102 -7.64 28.05 11.51
CA LYS A 102 -9.04 27.92 11.92
C LYS A 102 -9.24 26.64 12.75
N PRO A 103 -10.26 26.58 13.64
CA PRO A 103 -10.65 25.35 14.31
C PRO A 103 -10.96 24.25 13.29
N LEU A 104 -10.59 23.00 13.61
CA LEU A 104 -10.90 21.85 12.77
C LEU A 104 -12.42 21.56 12.80
N PRO A 105 -13.03 21.10 11.70
CA PRO A 105 -14.42 20.67 11.70
C PRO A 105 -14.57 19.37 12.50
N SER A 106 -15.70 19.22 13.21
CA SER A 106 -15.99 18.06 14.05
C SER A 106 -16.11 16.73 13.27
N THR A 107 -16.33 16.78 11.95
CA THR A 107 -16.43 15.60 11.08
C THR A 107 -15.90 15.86 9.68
N GLY A 108 -15.49 14.79 8.99
CA GLY A 108 -15.27 14.77 7.54
C GLY A 108 -13.91 15.28 7.04
N LEU A 109 -13.03 15.79 7.91
CA LEU A 109 -11.64 16.11 7.56
C LEU A 109 -10.79 14.86 7.34
N LEU A 110 -10.87 13.91 8.28
CA LEU A 110 -10.30 12.57 8.15
C LEU A 110 -11.44 11.55 8.18
N HIS A 111 -11.31 10.50 7.38
CA HIS A 111 -12.10 9.29 7.51
C HIS A 111 -11.13 8.10 7.46
N VAL A 112 -11.24 7.20 8.44
CA VAL A 112 -10.53 5.92 8.43
C VAL A 112 -11.53 4.85 8.03
N LEU A 113 -11.22 4.10 6.97
CA LEU A 113 -11.88 2.86 6.60
C LEU A 113 -10.90 1.71 6.84
N GLU A 114 -11.42 0.54 7.17
CA GLU A 114 -10.60 -0.66 7.27
C GLU A 114 -11.20 -1.82 6.51
N GLN A 115 -10.30 -2.68 6.01
CA GLN A 115 -10.63 -3.99 5.47
C GLN A 115 -10.21 -5.13 6.41
N LEU A 116 -9.76 -4.84 7.65
CA LEU A 116 -9.92 -5.64 8.90
C LEU A 116 -9.47 -4.81 10.18
N PRO A 117 -8.38 -5.03 10.98
CA PRO A 117 -8.35 -4.56 12.39
C PRO A 117 -7.66 -3.22 12.83
N TYR A 118 -8.46 -2.26 13.32
CA TYR A 118 -8.20 -1.32 14.43
C TYR A 118 -9.36 -1.35 15.43
N PHE A 119 -10.60 -1.35 14.93
CA PHE A 119 -11.76 -1.56 15.80
C PHE A 119 -11.62 -2.88 16.56
N SER A 120 -11.77 -2.87 17.89
CA SER A 120 -11.48 -4.02 18.78
C SER A 120 -12.31 -5.28 18.46
N SER A 121 -13.53 -5.10 17.96
CA SER A 121 -14.39 -6.17 17.45
C SER A 121 -13.82 -6.83 16.19
N ILE A 122 -13.08 -6.08 15.36
CA ILE A 122 -12.44 -6.57 14.14
C ILE A 122 -11.05 -7.15 14.45
N PHE A 123 -10.26 -6.54 15.34
CA PHE A 123 -9.01 -7.13 15.88
C PHE A 123 -9.24 -8.50 16.52
N SER A 124 -10.39 -8.67 17.16
CA SER A 124 -10.82 -9.97 17.70
C SER A 124 -11.20 -10.96 16.59
N ARG A 125 -11.83 -10.48 15.50
CA ARG A 125 -12.26 -11.30 14.36
C ARG A 125 -11.17 -11.61 13.33
N SER A 126 -10.07 -10.84 13.30
CA SER A 126 -8.88 -11.12 12.46
C SER A 126 -7.95 -12.17 13.08
N GLY A 127 -8.24 -12.67 14.29
CA GLY A 127 -7.42 -13.68 14.97
C GLY A 127 -6.13 -13.14 15.60
N SER A 128 -5.89 -11.82 15.57
CA SER A 128 -4.64 -11.18 16.03
C SER A 128 -4.32 -11.48 17.50
N TRP A 129 -5.33 -11.72 18.35
CA TRP A 129 -5.13 -12.16 19.74
C TRP A 129 -4.27 -13.42 19.88
N LYS A 130 -4.27 -14.35 18.92
CA LYS A 130 -3.39 -15.54 18.95
C LYS A 130 -1.91 -15.14 18.97
N PHE A 131 -1.56 -14.06 18.28
CA PHE A 131 -0.19 -13.54 18.21
C PHE A 131 0.14 -12.66 19.42
N VAL A 132 -0.81 -11.87 19.93
CA VAL A 132 -0.64 -11.14 21.20
C VAL A 132 -0.38 -12.11 22.36
N GLN A 133 -1.15 -13.21 22.46
CA GLN A 133 -0.95 -14.24 23.50
C GLN A 133 0.40 -14.97 23.39
N LYS A 134 0.98 -15.06 22.19
CA LYS A 134 2.23 -15.80 21.93
C LYS A 134 3.49 -14.91 21.95
N PHE A 135 3.37 -13.65 21.58
CA PHE A 135 4.49 -12.75 21.29
C PHE A 135 4.37 -11.36 21.94
N GLY A 136 3.27 -11.09 22.66
CA GLY A 136 3.07 -9.84 23.41
C GLY A 136 2.79 -8.61 22.55
N ASP A 137 3.22 -7.46 23.06
CA ASP A 137 2.73 -6.15 22.64
C ASP A 137 3.06 -5.75 21.20
N TRP A 138 4.03 -6.41 20.56
CA TRP A 138 4.37 -6.20 19.14
C TRP A 138 3.17 -6.39 18.20
N PHE A 139 2.20 -7.23 18.58
CA PHE A 139 0.98 -7.47 17.82
C PHE A 139 -0.24 -6.66 18.31
N THR A 140 -0.10 -5.82 19.34
CA THR A 140 -1.16 -4.94 19.83
C THR A 140 -1.20 -3.62 19.06
N TYR A 141 -2.36 -2.95 19.04
CA TYR A 141 -2.48 -1.68 18.33
C TYR A 141 -1.67 -0.54 18.98
N GLU A 142 -1.65 -0.47 20.32
CA GLU A 142 -1.07 0.66 21.07
C GLU A 142 0.34 0.36 21.62
N GLY A 143 0.63 -0.89 21.97
CA GLY A 143 1.90 -1.30 22.61
C GLY A 143 3.01 -1.73 21.64
N ASN A 144 2.76 -1.77 20.32
CA ASN A 144 3.81 -2.13 19.37
C ASN A 144 4.86 -1.00 19.22
N PRO A 145 6.12 -1.30 18.86
CA PRO A 145 7.19 -0.31 18.77
C PRO A 145 6.86 0.94 17.96
N ARG A 146 6.15 0.81 16.81
CA ARG A 146 5.82 1.97 15.96
C ARG A 146 4.74 2.85 16.59
N ALA A 147 3.74 2.27 17.23
CA ALA A 147 2.74 3.02 17.99
C ALA A 147 3.36 3.78 19.16
N LEU A 148 4.28 3.15 19.91
CA LEU A 148 4.99 3.80 21.01
C LEU A 148 5.94 4.92 20.53
N ILE A 149 6.67 4.72 19.42
CA ILE A 149 7.51 5.78 18.82
C ILE A 149 6.65 6.95 18.33
N PHE A 150 5.52 6.69 17.66
CA PHE A 150 4.59 7.75 17.27
C PHE A 150 4.02 8.48 18.48
N ALA A 151 3.58 7.77 19.53
CA ALA A 151 3.06 8.38 20.76
C ALA A 151 4.09 9.29 21.45
N ARG A 152 5.38 8.92 21.41
CA ARG A 152 6.51 9.71 21.94
C ARG A 152 6.83 10.93 21.07
N ASP A 153 6.94 10.75 19.75
CA ASP A 153 7.65 11.70 18.88
C ASP A 153 6.73 12.55 17.96
N GLN A 154 5.45 12.20 17.78
CA GLN A 154 4.56 12.89 16.83
C GLN A 154 4.44 14.41 17.07
N SER A 155 4.49 14.85 18.33
CA SER A 155 4.41 16.25 18.73
C SER A 155 5.64 17.08 18.37
N THR A 156 6.74 16.43 17.93
CA THR A 156 7.95 17.11 17.42
C THR A 156 7.81 17.57 15.97
N VAL A 157 6.74 17.17 15.27
CA VAL A 157 6.50 17.52 13.87
C VAL A 157 5.85 18.91 13.77
N ALA A 158 6.66 19.89 13.38
CA ALA A 158 6.24 21.28 13.15
C ALA A 158 6.24 21.68 11.65
N ASP A 159 6.97 20.95 10.81
CA ASP A 159 7.18 21.27 9.39
C ASP A 159 7.51 20.00 8.55
N MET A 160 7.73 20.18 7.24
CA MET A 160 8.11 19.07 6.35
C MET A 160 9.45 18.42 6.72
N LYS A 161 10.39 19.17 7.32
CA LYS A 161 11.72 18.68 7.69
C LYS A 161 11.68 17.77 8.92
N THR A 162 10.91 18.16 9.93
CA THR A 162 10.64 17.39 11.16
C THR A 162 9.74 16.19 10.88
N LEU A 163 8.71 16.35 10.03
CA LEU A 163 7.93 15.22 9.50
C LEU A 163 8.84 14.21 8.79
N ARG A 164 9.73 14.68 7.91
CA ARG A 164 10.73 13.83 7.26
C ARG A 164 11.69 13.15 8.24
N LYS A 165 12.11 13.82 9.31
CA LYS A 165 12.95 13.18 10.33
C LYS A 165 12.21 12.02 11.02
N LEU A 166 10.93 12.21 11.39
CA LEU A 166 10.13 11.16 12.02
C LEU A 166 9.82 10.02 11.05
N MET A 167 9.34 10.31 9.83
CA MET A 167 9.01 9.29 8.84
C MET A 167 10.22 8.52 8.29
N ARG A 168 11.45 8.98 8.59
CA ARG A 168 12.71 8.31 8.27
C ARG A 168 13.45 7.79 9.51
N SER A 169 12.87 7.90 10.72
CA SER A 169 13.58 7.58 11.95
C SER A 169 13.80 6.07 12.11
N ASN A 170 15.05 5.68 12.32
CA ASN A 170 15.44 4.36 12.78
C ASN A 170 16.80 4.43 13.49
N ASP A 171 16.81 4.27 14.81
CA ASP A 171 18.01 4.24 15.64
C ASP A 171 18.02 2.99 16.52
N TYR A 172 17.68 1.84 15.89
CA TYR A 172 17.29 0.61 16.58
C TYR A 172 18.29 0.04 17.59
N GLN A 173 19.58 0.37 17.44
CA GLN A 173 20.63 -0.09 18.33
C GLN A 173 20.61 0.64 19.69
N HIS A 174 20.07 1.86 19.72
CA HIS A 174 20.06 2.75 20.87
C HIS A 174 18.66 2.97 21.45
N ASP A 175 17.64 3.13 20.60
CA ASP A 175 16.26 3.43 21.04
C ASP A 175 15.69 2.29 21.93
N PRO A 176 15.24 2.57 23.17
CA PRO A 176 14.64 1.57 24.04
C PRO A 176 13.33 0.98 23.50
N LEU A 177 12.64 1.67 22.59
CA LEU A 177 11.43 1.16 21.95
C LEU A 177 11.72 0.15 20.82
N SER A 178 12.96 0.10 20.32
CA SER A 178 13.36 -0.86 19.28
C SER A 178 13.79 -2.23 19.81
N ARG A 179 13.79 -2.41 21.14
CA ARG A 179 14.19 -3.64 21.84
C ARG A 179 13.23 -4.81 21.55
N CYS A 180 13.75 -6.02 21.60
CA CYS A 180 12.96 -7.25 21.62
C CYS A 180 13.60 -8.31 22.53
N ASN A 181 12.84 -9.35 22.88
CA ASN A 181 13.39 -10.56 23.48
C ASN A 181 14.04 -11.41 22.36
N CYS A 182 15.26 -11.02 22.00
CA CYS A 182 16.00 -11.42 20.80
C CYS A 182 17.51 -11.26 21.04
N THR A 183 18.34 -11.84 20.17
CA THR A 183 19.81 -11.75 20.23
C THR A 183 20.34 -11.32 18.86
N PRO A 184 20.93 -10.12 18.69
CA PRO A 184 21.07 -9.05 19.70
C PRO A 184 19.71 -8.52 20.19
N PRO A 185 19.63 -7.86 21.36
CA PRO A 185 18.39 -7.42 21.98
C PRO A 185 17.84 -6.12 21.35
N TYR A 186 17.69 -6.12 20.03
CA TYR A 186 17.05 -5.09 19.20
C TYR A 186 16.70 -5.66 17.82
N SER A 187 15.85 -4.96 17.05
CA SER A 187 15.68 -5.23 15.63
C SER A 187 15.49 -3.95 14.83
N GLY A 188 16.15 -3.87 13.67
CA GLY A 188 15.95 -2.81 12.67
C GLY A 188 14.54 -2.75 12.08
N GLU A 189 13.68 -3.75 12.37
CA GLU A 189 12.25 -3.70 12.06
C GLU A 189 11.45 -2.81 13.03
N ASN A 190 11.92 -2.64 14.27
CA ASN A 190 11.20 -1.94 15.33
C ASN A 190 11.42 -0.42 15.27
N ALA A 191 11.11 0.18 14.12
CA ALA A 191 11.29 1.61 13.83
C ALA A 191 10.20 2.10 12.86
N ILE A 192 10.08 3.42 12.69
CA ILE A 192 9.15 4.00 11.69
C ILE A 192 9.60 3.67 10.26
N SER A 193 10.91 3.73 10.00
CA SER A 193 11.51 3.42 8.69
C SER A 193 12.42 2.19 8.81
N CYS A 194 11.84 0.99 8.72
CA CYS A 194 12.56 -0.25 9.03
C CYS A 194 13.74 -0.57 8.09
N ARG A 195 14.72 -1.29 8.64
CA ARG A 195 15.97 -1.78 8.02
C ARG A 195 16.22 -3.22 8.46
N SER A 196 15.39 -4.16 8.02
CA SER A 196 15.60 -5.58 8.34
C SER A 196 16.87 -6.15 7.69
N ASP A 197 17.43 -5.47 6.69
CA ASP A 197 18.73 -5.77 6.09
C ASP A 197 19.93 -5.52 7.03
N LEU A 198 19.75 -4.75 8.11
CA LEU A 198 20.79 -4.47 9.13
C LEU A 198 20.68 -5.35 10.38
N ASN A 199 19.76 -6.32 10.39
CA ASN A 199 19.70 -7.34 11.44
C ASN A 199 20.76 -8.43 11.18
N PRO A 200 21.52 -8.91 12.19
CA PRO A 200 22.45 -10.01 12.00
C PRO A 200 21.76 -11.29 11.47
N PRO A 201 22.22 -11.90 10.35
CA PRO A 201 21.63 -13.13 9.81
C PRO A 201 21.72 -14.35 10.75
N ASN A 202 22.70 -14.36 11.64
CA ASN A 202 22.88 -15.35 12.70
C ASN A 202 22.20 -14.97 14.03
N GLY A 203 21.39 -13.91 14.05
CA GLY A 203 20.65 -13.50 15.24
C GLY A 203 19.50 -14.46 15.58
N THR A 204 19.10 -14.48 16.84
CA THR A 204 17.95 -15.25 17.35
C THR A 204 16.76 -14.33 17.54
N TYR A 205 15.66 -14.59 16.82
CA TYR A 205 14.48 -13.74 16.80
C TYR A 205 13.22 -14.57 17.09
N PRO A 206 12.25 -14.08 17.88
CA PRO A 206 11.09 -14.88 18.29
C PRO A 206 10.09 -15.15 17.15
N PHE A 207 10.14 -14.37 16.06
CA PHE A 207 9.38 -14.61 14.83
C PHE A 207 10.06 -13.92 13.63
N PRO A 208 9.85 -14.39 12.37
CA PRO A 208 10.69 -14.01 11.23
C PRO A 208 10.73 -12.52 10.87
N ALA A 209 9.68 -11.75 11.17
CA ALA A 209 9.62 -10.32 10.84
C ALA A 209 10.74 -9.50 11.53
N LEU A 210 11.20 -9.92 12.71
CA LEU A 210 12.28 -9.25 13.45
C LEU A 210 13.69 -9.58 12.95
N GLY A 211 13.85 -10.56 12.04
CA GLY A 211 15.14 -11.06 11.62
C GLY A 211 15.77 -10.34 10.42
N PHE A 212 16.87 -10.91 9.90
CA PHE A 212 17.46 -10.48 8.64
C PHE A 212 16.55 -10.82 7.46
N ARG A 213 16.23 -9.83 6.62
CA ARG A 213 15.37 -10.00 5.43
C ARG A 213 15.76 -9.03 4.32
N ASP A 214 15.43 -9.39 3.08
CA ASP A 214 15.26 -8.45 1.97
C ASP A 214 13.97 -7.63 2.20
N HIS A 215 14.02 -6.71 3.17
CA HIS A 215 12.88 -5.93 3.62
C HIS A 215 13.32 -4.65 4.35
N GLY A 216 12.60 -3.57 4.09
CA GLY A 216 12.78 -2.29 4.76
C GLY A 216 11.81 -1.24 4.21
N ALA A 217 11.79 -0.07 4.82
CA ALA A 217 11.03 1.06 4.28
C ALA A 217 11.76 1.64 3.07
N THR A 218 11.24 1.38 1.87
CA THR A 218 11.87 1.68 0.57
C THR A 218 11.84 3.16 0.15
N ASP A 219 11.15 4.01 0.89
CA ASP A 219 10.82 5.37 0.47
C ASP A 219 10.37 6.26 1.66
N MET A 220 9.89 7.45 1.33
CA MET A 220 8.97 8.25 2.15
C MET A 220 8.19 9.20 1.23
N LYS A 221 6.90 9.40 1.49
CA LYS A 221 6.04 10.39 0.80
C LYS A 221 5.39 11.33 1.81
N ALA A 222 5.33 12.63 1.51
CA ALA A 222 4.53 13.58 2.28
C ALA A 222 3.97 14.72 1.42
N THR A 223 2.77 15.18 1.76
CA THR A 223 2.17 16.40 1.20
C THR A 223 1.63 17.29 2.32
N ASN A 224 1.26 18.52 1.98
CA ASN A 224 0.65 19.49 2.88
C ASN A 224 -0.37 20.34 2.10
N VAL A 225 -1.09 21.24 2.78
CA VAL A 225 -2.13 22.07 2.16
C VAL A 225 -1.67 22.88 0.95
N SER A 226 -0.39 23.32 0.92
CA SER A 226 0.19 24.06 -0.21
C SER A 226 0.50 23.13 -1.39
N LEU A 227 1.20 22.03 -1.13
CA LEU A 227 1.54 21.03 -2.17
C LEU A 227 0.28 20.37 -2.76
N MET A 228 -0.75 20.14 -1.93
CA MET A 228 -2.03 19.57 -2.37
C MET A 228 -2.83 20.50 -3.30
N ALA A 229 -2.58 21.82 -3.27
CA ALA A 229 -3.18 22.75 -4.21
C ALA A 229 -2.88 22.38 -5.68
N THR A 230 -1.72 21.77 -5.95
CA THR A 230 -1.26 21.32 -7.27
C THR A 230 -1.02 19.79 -7.35
N GLN A 231 -1.51 19.00 -6.39
CA GLN A 231 -1.34 17.53 -6.29
C GLN A 231 0.14 17.09 -6.24
N LEU A 232 1.00 17.90 -5.62
CA LEU A 232 2.42 17.60 -5.45
C LEU A 232 2.69 16.96 -4.08
N PHE A 233 3.87 16.36 -3.95
CA PHE A 233 4.38 15.76 -2.72
C PHE A 233 5.91 15.86 -2.69
N GLU A 234 6.48 15.88 -1.48
CA GLU A 234 7.90 15.57 -1.26
C GLU A 234 8.04 14.05 -1.19
N GLY A 235 8.98 13.49 -1.96
CA GLY A 235 9.32 12.07 -1.97
C GLY A 235 10.80 11.83 -1.74
N ILE A 236 11.13 10.77 -1.00
CA ILE A 236 12.48 10.16 -0.94
C ILE A 236 12.35 8.73 -1.45
N SER A 237 13.35 8.25 -2.19
CA SER A 237 13.50 6.84 -2.55
C SER A 237 14.72 6.25 -1.83
N GLY A 238 14.66 4.95 -1.53
CA GLY A 238 15.71 4.19 -0.87
C GLY A 238 15.55 4.07 0.65
N PRO A 239 16.17 3.05 1.28
CA PRO A 239 16.14 2.85 2.74
C PRO A 239 16.70 4.04 3.54
N THR A 240 16.33 4.19 4.82
CA THR A 240 16.84 5.28 5.67
C THR A 240 18.32 5.11 6.03
N TYR A 241 19.07 6.21 6.02
CA TYR A 241 20.54 6.26 6.15
C TYR A 241 21.03 7.36 7.11
N ASP A 242 20.19 7.78 8.06
CA ASP A 242 20.55 8.75 9.10
C ASP A 242 19.85 8.35 10.41
N PRO A 243 20.58 7.86 11.45
CA PRO A 243 22.04 7.73 11.56
C PRO A 243 22.65 6.47 10.88
N LEU A 244 21.83 5.63 10.23
CA LEU A 244 22.22 4.29 9.76
C LEU A 244 23.11 4.30 8.50
N PRO A 245 23.90 3.24 8.21
CA PRO A 245 24.68 3.16 6.98
C PRO A 245 23.78 3.17 5.72
N ILE A 246 24.26 3.83 4.67
CA ILE A 246 23.63 3.82 3.33
C ILE A 246 23.49 2.37 2.86
N PHE A 247 22.34 2.02 2.29
CA PHE A 247 22.14 0.73 1.63
C PHE A 247 22.92 0.70 0.30
N ASP A 248 23.77 -0.32 0.14
CA ASP A 248 24.64 -0.52 -1.02
C ASP A 248 24.60 -2.00 -1.47
N TRP A 249 24.20 -2.24 -2.72
CA TRP A 249 24.15 -3.57 -3.34
C TRP A 249 25.52 -4.24 -3.44
N ASN A 250 26.65 -3.51 -3.38
CA ASN A 250 27.98 -4.13 -3.39
C ASN A 250 28.35 -4.81 -2.06
N THR A 251 27.79 -4.34 -0.94
CA THR A 251 28.18 -4.74 0.43
C THR A 251 27.10 -5.50 1.19
N THR A 252 25.84 -5.42 0.78
CA THR A 252 24.75 -6.20 1.41
C THR A 252 24.93 -7.71 1.23
N PRO A 253 24.63 -8.56 2.23
CA PRO A 253 24.63 -10.01 2.07
C PRO A 253 23.59 -10.53 1.06
N LEU A 254 22.63 -9.69 0.65
CA LEU A 254 21.57 -10.03 -0.30
C LEU A 254 22.06 -10.13 -1.76
N LYS A 255 23.21 -9.54 -2.08
CA LYS A 255 23.60 -9.18 -3.46
C LYS A 255 23.74 -10.33 -4.46
N GLU A 256 24.19 -11.50 -3.99
CA GLU A 256 24.37 -12.69 -4.83
C GLU A 256 23.04 -13.43 -5.08
N ASN A 257 22.03 -13.17 -4.23
CA ASN A 257 20.77 -13.94 -4.17
C ASN A 257 19.55 -13.12 -4.63
N VAL A 258 19.64 -11.78 -4.66
CA VAL A 258 18.53 -10.88 -5.00
C VAL A 258 18.85 -10.13 -6.30
N SER A 259 18.01 -10.33 -7.32
CA SER A 259 18.14 -9.62 -8.60
C SER A 259 17.72 -8.15 -8.48
N HIS A 260 18.67 -7.26 -8.72
CA HIS A 260 18.52 -5.81 -8.61
C HIS A 260 18.83 -5.08 -9.93
N ILE A 261 18.58 -5.75 -11.06
CA ILE A 261 18.84 -5.23 -12.41
C ILE A 261 18.11 -3.90 -12.64
N GLY A 262 18.86 -2.88 -13.07
CA GLY A 262 18.34 -1.53 -13.30
C GLY A 262 18.22 -0.65 -12.04
N GLN A 263 18.51 -1.18 -10.86
CA GLN A 263 18.57 -0.36 -9.64
C GLN A 263 19.92 0.37 -9.52
N PRO A 264 19.96 1.54 -8.84
CA PRO A 264 21.20 2.17 -8.39
C PRO A 264 21.93 1.27 -7.39
N LEU A 265 23.27 1.21 -7.45
CA LEU A 265 24.05 0.43 -6.47
C LEU A 265 23.92 1.00 -5.05
N GLN A 266 23.93 2.33 -4.90
CA GLN A 266 23.80 3.02 -3.60
C GLN A 266 22.50 3.84 -3.53
N PHE A 267 21.76 3.68 -2.44
CA PHE A 267 20.49 4.37 -2.22
C PHE A 267 20.66 5.60 -1.31
N ARG A 268 21.26 6.66 -1.87
CA ARG A 268 21.54 7.93 -1.18
C ARG A 268 20.78 9.11 -1.79
N PHE A 269 19.46 9.00 -1.93
CA PHE A 269 18.65 10.00 -2.63
C PHE A 269 18.18 11.14 -1.70
N PRO A 270 18.30 12.41 -2.14
CA PRO A 270 17.73 13.54 -1.41
C PRO A 270 16.19 13.57 -1.55
N PRO A 271 15.48 14.31 -0.69
CA PRO A 271 14.07 14.63 -0.91
C PRO A 271 13.87 15.43 -2.19
N VAL A 272 12.88 15.04 -3.00
CA VAL A 272 12.49 15.73 -4.23
C VAL A 272 11.01 16.07 -4.14
N VAL A 273 10.66 17.35 -4.32
CA VAL A 273 9.26 17.75 -4.56
C VAL A 273 8.91 17.42 -6.01
N HIS A 274 7.97 16.49 -6.21
CA HIS A 274 7.51 16.12 -7.55
C HIS A 274 6.99 17.34 -8.30
N ARG A 275 7.26 17.41 -9.62
CA ARG A 275 6.74 18.45 -10.51
C ARG A 275 6.30 17.84 -11.83
N TRP A 276 5.02 17.96 -12.13
CA TRP A 276 4.48 17.64 -13.45
C TRP A 276 5.06 18.60 -14.51
N PRO A 277 5.53 18.11 -15.67
CA PRO A 277 5.84 18.98 -16.81
C PRO A 277 4.60 19.80 -17.20
N SER A 278 4.80 21.06 -17.58
CA SER A 278 3.72 21.88 -18.14
C SER A 278 3.15 21.20 -19.38
N ARG A 279 1.85 20.92 -19.38
CA ARG A 279 1.17 20.35 -20.55
C ARG A 279 1.37 21.28 -21.76
N PRO A 280 1.75 20.76 -22.94
CA PRO A 280 1.55 21.48 -24.19
C PRO A 280 0.08 21.89 -24.34
N ASN A 281 -0.18 23.06 -24.92
CA ASN A 281 -1.55 23.62 -25.03
C ASN A 281 -2.48 22.87 -26.01
N SER A 282 -2.10 21.71 -26.54
CA SER A 282 -2.97 20.87 -27.37
C SER A 282 -3.77 19.89 -26.50
N ALA A 283 -5.09 19.81 -26.75
CA ALA A 283 -5.98 18.83 -26.14
C ALA A 283 -5.77 17.42 -26.72
N THR A 284 -4.58 16.85 -26.50
CA THR A 284 -4.21 15.52 -26.99
C THR A 284 -4.95 14.44 -26.21
N VAL A 285 -5.85 13.71 -26.87
CA VAL A 285 -6.46 12.50 -26.32
C VAL A 285 -5.36 11.47 -26.06
N ALA A 286 -5.19 11.07 -24.79
CA ALA A 286 -4.15 10.12 -24.37
C ALA A 286 -4.50 8.68 -24.77
N VAL A 287 -4.37 8.36 -26.05
CA VAL A 287 -4.42 6.98 -26.55
C VAL A 287 -3.10 6.30 -26.20
N ILE A 288 -3.08 5.57 -25.08
CA ILE A 288 -1.91 4.76 -24.67
C ILE A 288 -1.78 3.56 -25.61
N LYS A 289 -1.05 3.76 -26.72
CA LYS A 289 -0.63 2.69 -27.64
C LYS A 289 0.68 2.09 -27.15
N PHE A 290 0.61 0.99 -26.41
CA PHE A 290 1.77 0.12 -26.21
C PHE A 290 2.15 -0.56 -27.53
N PHE A 291 3.20 -0.05 -28.19
CA PHE A 291 3.88 -0.73 -29.29
C PHE A 291 5.30 -1.06 -28.86
N GLN A 292 5.50 -2.27 -28.32
CA GLN A 292 6.84 -2.79 -28.03
C GLN A 292 7.22 -3.85 -29.07
N ARG A 293 8.02 -3.45 -30.06
CA ARG A 293 8.65 -4.39 -31.01
C ARG A 293 9.80 -5.14 -30.33
N ALA A 294 9.46 -6.11 -29.48
CA ALA A 294 10.44 -7.05 -28.95
C ALA A 294 10.83 -8.06 -30.06
N LYS A 295 12.13 -8.16 -30.37
CA LYS A 295 12.68 -9.41 -30.91
C LYS A 295 12.82 -10.39 -29.74
N LEU A 296 12.45 -11.65 -29.95
CA LEU A 296 12.41 -12.64 -28.88
C LEU A 296 13.82 -12.94 -28.34
N GLN A 297 13.95 -12.94 -27.02
CA GLN A 297 14.69 -13.97 -26.29
C GLN A 297 14.09 -14.16 -24.90
N LEU A 298 13.53 -15.36 -24.69
CA LEU A 298 12.92 -15.95 -23.50
C LEU A 298 13.02 -15.17 -22.17
N ALA A 299 11.98 -14.40 -21.87
CA ALA A 299 11.57 -14.03 -20.51
C ALA A 299 10.04 -13.83 -20.49
N GLU A 300 9.32 -14.57 -19.65
CA GLU A 300 7.85 -14.50 -19.58
C GLU A 300 7.39 -13.32 -18.72
N PHE A 301 7.16 -12.17 -19.37
CA PHE A 301 6.52 -11.02 -18.74
C PHE A 301 5.00 -11.19 -18.73
N VAL A 302 4.41 -11.39 -17.55
CA VAL A 302 2.95 -11.40 -17.37
C VAL A 302 2.40 -9.98 -17.52
N VAL A 303 1.95 -9.64 -18.73
CA VAL A 303 1.29 -8.36 -19.02
C VAL A 303 -0.20 -8.48 -18.70
N VAL A 304 -0.65 -7.83 -17.63
CA VAL A 304 -2.09 -7.72 -17.32
C VAL A 304 -2.75 -6.71 -18.27
N PHE A 305 -3.51 -7.22 -19.24
CA PHE A 305 -4.29 -6.40 -20.17
C PHE A 305 -5.64 -5.97 -19.57
N GLU A 306 -5.72 -4.75 -19.02
CA GLU A 306 -7.02 -4.09 -18.81
C GLU A 306 -7.43 -3.25 -20.02
N ALA A 307 -8.37 -3.76 -20.82
CA ALA A 307 -8.94 -3.05 -21.96
C ALA A 307 -10.01 -2.00 -21.55
N THR A 308 -9.67 -1.07 -20.66
CA THR A 308 -10.57 -0.03 -20.14
C THR A 308 -10.89 1.06 -21.18
N ASN A 309 -11.72 0.71 -22.16
CA ASN A 309 -12.32 1.67 -23.09
C ASN A 309 -13.15 2.71 -22.31
N VAL A 310 -13.13 3.97 -22.75
CA VAL A 310 -13.94 5.08 -22.20
C VAL A 310 -15.44 4.69 -22.11
N SER A 311 -15.93 3.89 -23.06
CA SER A 311 -17.30 3.35 -23.06
C SER A 311 -17.61 2.45 -21.84
N LEU A 312 -16.65 1.64 -21.38
CA LEU A 312 -16.80 0.74 -20.23
C LEU A 312 -16.81 1.55 -18.91
N MET A 313 -15.90 2.52 -18.77
CA MET A 313 -15.94 3.45 -17.63
C MET A 313 -17.22 4.30 -17.60
N ALA A 314 -17.75 4.71 -18.75
CA ALA A 314 -19.02 5.44 -18.84
C ALA A 314 -20.27 4.59 -18.52
N THR A 315 -20.18 3.26 -18.65
CA THR A 315 -21.27 2.32 -18.35
C THR A 315 -21.12 1.60 -17.01
N GLN A 316 -20.04 1.88 -16.26
CA GLN A 316 -19.70 1.25 -14.98
C GLN A 316 -19.60 -0.29 -15.04
N LEU A 317 -19.12 -0.78 -16.17
CA LEU A 317 -18.84 -2.19 -16.41
C LEU A 317 -17.32 -2.39 -16.48
N PHE A 318 -16.83 -3.42 -15.80
CA PHE A 318 -15.51 -3.99 -16.08
C PHE A 318 -15.61 -5.51 -16.00
N GLU A 319 -14.82 -6.19 -16.80
CA GLU A 319 -14.64 -7.64 -16.74
C GLU A 319 -13.32 -7.90 -16.04
N GLY A 320 -13.37 -8.63 -14.92
CA GLY A 320 -12.22 -8.92 -14.08
C GLY A 320 -11.93 -10.41 -14.05
N ILE A 321 -10.64 -10.75 -14.13
CA ILE A 321 -10.12 -12.08 -13.78
C ILE A 321 -9.29 -11.88 -12.51
N SER A 322 -9.54 -12.71 -11.49
CA SER A 322 -8.77 -12.67 -10.25
C SER A 322 -7.71 -13.78 -10.23
N GLY A 323 -6.49 -13.43 -9.83
CA GLY A 323 -5.35 -14.35 -9.79
C GLY A 323 -4.50 -14.40 -11.07
N PRO A 324 -3.48 -15.27 -11.12
CA PRO A 324 -2.63 -15.46 -12.29
C PRO A 324 -3.41 -16.00 -13.49
N THR A 325 -3.03 -15.57 -14.69
CA THR A 325 -3.62 -16.02 -15.96
C THR A 325 -3.33 -17.49 -16.21
N TYR A 326 -4.36 -18.34 -16.23
CA TYR A 326 -4.26 -19.79 -16.40
C TYR A 326 -4.77 -20.30 -17.78
N ASP A 327 -4.69 -19.45 -18.80
CA ASP A 327 -4.93 -19.83 -20.20
C ASP A 327 -3.82 -19.19 -21.06
N PRO A 328 -2.94 -19.98 -21.72
CA PRO A 328 -2.86 -21.45 -21.74
C PRO A 328 -2.07 -22.05 -20.55
N LEU A 329 -1.64 -21.23 -19.58
CA LEU A 329 -0.75 -21.65 -18.50
C LEU A 329 -1.43 -22.52 -17.42
N PRO A 330 -0.70 -23.39 -16.69
CA PRO A 330 -1.26 -24.13 -15.57
C PRO A 330 -1.85 -23.22 -14.48
N ILE A 331 -2.95 -23.67 -13.85
CA ILE A 331 -3.54 -22.99 -12.68
C ILE A 331 -2.49 -22.92 -11.56
N PHE A 332 -2.24 -21.72 -11.04
CA PHE A 332 -1.33 -21.52 -9.92
C PHE A 332 -1.88 -22.17 -8.65
N ASP A 333 -1.05 -23.01 -8.01
CA ASP A 333 -1.36 -23.76 -6.80
C ASP A 333 -0.23 -23.60 -5.76
N TRP A 334 -0.57 -23.14 -4.55
CA TRP A 334 0.36 -22.96 -3.44
C TRP A 334 0.99 -24.27 -2.93
N ASN A 335 0.43 -25.44 -3.25
CA ASN A 335 1.01 -26.74 -2.88
C ASN A 335 2.16 -27.16 -3.82
N THR A 336 2.10 -26.74 -5.09
CA THR A 336 3.02 -27.19 -6.16
C THR A 336 4.05 -26.13 -6.53
N THR A 337 3.79 -24.84 -6.26
CA THR A 337 4.74 -23.76 -6.53
C THR A 337 6.05 -23.91 -5.75
N PRO A 338 7.23 -23.71 -6.38
CA PRO A 338 8.52 -23.65 -5.68
C PRO A 338 8.60 -22.54 -4.62
N LEU A 339 7.69 -21.56 -4.66
CA LEU A 339 7.64 -20.44 -3.73
C LEU A 339 7.07 -20.80 -2.34
N LYS A 340 6.42 -21.95 -2.19
CA LYS A 340 5.60 -22.28 -1.00
C LYS A 340 6.34 -22.29 0.34
N GLU A 341 7.64 -22.60 0.32
CA GLU A 341 8.51 -22.67 1.49
C GLU A 341 9.15 -21.30 1.81
N ASN A 342 9.27 -20.42 0.82
CA ASN A 342 9.95 -19.13 0.93
C ASN A 342 8.99 -17.93 0.99
N VAL A 343 7.72 -18.10 0.58
CA VAL A 343 6.71 -17.04 0.50
C VAL A 343 5.50 -17.41 1.37
N SER A 344 5.29 -16.63 2.43
CA SER A 344 4.12 -16.75 3.30
C SER A 344 2.85 -16.35 2.54
N HIS A 345 1.96 -17.32 2.34
CA HIS A 345 0.71 -17.17 1.60
C HIS A 345 -0.54 -17.25 2.50
N ILE A 346 -0.37 -17.01 3.80
CA ILE A 346 -1.44 -16.94 4.80
C ILE A 346 -2.45 -15.87 4.37
N GLY A 347 -3.71 -16.25 4.19
CA GLY A 347 -4.78 -15.38 3.67
C GLY A 347 -5.12 -15.53 2.19
N GLN A 348 -4.48 -16.46 1.48
CA GLN A 348 -4.74 -16.69 0.04
C GLN A 348 -5.43 -18.05 -0.22
N PRO A 349 -6.25 -18.19 -1.27
CA PRO A 349 -6.78 -19.47 -1.71
C PRO A 349 -5.66 -20.37 -2.25
N LEU A 350 -5.70 -21.67 -1.94
CA LEU A 350 -4.67 -22.63 -2.36
C LEU A 350 -4.51 -22.71 -3.89
N GLN A 351 -5.61 -22.62 -4.65
CA GLN A 351 -5.60 -22.53 -6.11
C GLN A 351 -6.32 -21.27 -6.58
N PHE A 352 -5.71 -20.53 -7.51
CA PHE A 352 -6.34 -19.39 -8.17
C PHE A 352 -7.09 -19.84 -9.42
N ARG A 353 -8.21 -20.55 -9.20
CA ARG A 353 -9.07 -21.09 -10.27
C ARG A 353 -10.38 -20.31 -10.34
N PHE A 354 -10.32 -19.08 -10.85
CA PHE A 354 -11.46 -18.17 -10.90
C PHE A 354 -11.86 -17.86 -12.35
N PRO A 355 -13.10 -18.20 -12.78
CA PRO A 355 -13.58 -17.83 -14.10
C PRO A 355 -13.75 -16.30 -14.20
N PRO A 356 -13.73 -15.71 -15.41
CA PRO A 356 -13.98 -14.29 -15.61
C PRO A 356 -15.35 -13.86 -15.04
N VAL A 357 -15.39 -12.70 -14.39
CA VAL A 357 -16.62 -12.12 -13.85
C VAL A 357 -16.81 -10.69 -14.38
N VAL A 358 -17.98 -10.46 -14.99
CA VAL A 358 -18.41 -9.12 -15.43
C VAL A 358 -19.08 -8.41 -14.25
N HIS A 359 -18.39 -7.43 -13.67
CA HIS A 359 -18.91 -6.63 -12.57
C HIS A 359 -19.60 -5.37 -13.10
N ARG A 360 -20.80 -5.09 -12.57
CA ARG A 360 -21.50 -3.82 -12.77
C ARG A 360 -21.52 -3.03 -11.47
N TRP A 361 -20.88 -1.86 -11.47
CA TRP A 361 -21.05 -0.89 -10.38
C TRP A 361 -22.40 -0.17 -10.56
N PRO A 362 -23.29 -0.13 -9.55
CA PRO A 362 -24.56 0.58 -9.68
C PRO A 362 -24.39 2.09 -9.47
N SER A 363 -24.96 2.88 -10.38
CA SER A 363 -24.75 4.34 -10.54
C SER A 363 -25.32 5.24 -9.45
N ARG A 364 -26.08 4.67 -8.50
CA ARG A 364 -26.64 5.38 -7.35
C ARG A 364 -26.56 4.52 -6.10
N PRO A 365 -26.59 5.12 -4.90
CA PRO A 365 -27.04 4.42 -3.72
C PRO A 365 -28.56 4.22 -3.83
N ASN A 366 -29.02 2.97 -3.92
CA ASN A 366 -30.33 2.66 -3.35
C ASN A 366 -30.23 2.87 -1.83
N SER A 367 -31.32 3.33 -1.22
CA SER A 367 -31.38 3.62 0.21
C SER A 367 -31.27 2.35 1.05
N LEU A 368 -30.04 1.97 1.40
CA LEU A 368 -29.77 1.09 2.52
C LEU A 368 -30.13 1.83 3.81
N HIS A 369 -31.35 1.60 4.27
CA HIS A 369 -31.69 1.80 5.67
C HIS A 369 -30.85 0.83 6.51
N TYR A 370 -30.21 1.39 7.53
CA TYR A 370 -29.66 0.72 8.70
C TYR A 370 -30.29 1.38 9.92
#